data_AF-A0A0H3GC48-F1
#
_entry.id   AF-A0A0H3GC48-F1
#
_cell.length_a   1.000
_cell.length_b   1.000
_cell.length_c   1.000
_cell.angle_alpha   90.00
_cell.angle_beta   90.00
_cell.angle_gamma   90.00
#
_symmetry.space_group_name_H-M   'P 1'
#
loop_
_entity.id
_entity.type
_entity.pdbx_description
1 polymer ?
#
loop_
_entity_poly.entity_id
_entity_poly.type
_entity_poly.pdbx_seq_one_letter_code
_entity_poly.pdbx_strand_id
1 'polypeptide(L)'
;MPGAINRLQINVRRIRLKPEELKKLDAYFKRTFNNPDLQVKARPRKNDSAELYLADEFLGLIYKDEDEGELSYNFSMAILDVDL
;
A
#
# COMPACT_ATOMS: atom_id res chain seq x y z
N MET A 1 25.78 9.77 -27.67
CA MET A 1 25.44 10.27 -26.32
C MET A 1 24.17 9.57 -25.86
N PRO A 2 24.23 8.58 -24.95
CA PRO A 2 23.04 7.87 -24.50
C PRO A 2 22.22 8.73 -23.52
N GLY A 3 21.03 9.12 -23.99
CA GLY A 3 19.77 8.80 -23.33
C GLY A 3 19.51 9.41 -21.96
N ALA A 4 19.04 10.65 -21.95
CA ALA A 4 18.33 11.23 -20.83
C ALA A 4 17.02 10.47 -20.54
N ILE A 5 17.00 9.62 -19.51
CA ILE A 5 15.78 9.20 -18.82
C ILE A 5 16.06 9.21 -17.31
N ASN A 6 16.23 10.41 -16.75
CA ASN A 6 16.10 10.60 -15.31
C ASN A 6 15.54 12.00 -15.02
N ARG A 7 14.30 12.23 -15.46
CA ARG A 7 13.59 13.49 -15.23
C ARG A 7 12.12 13.26 -14.90
N LEU A 8 11.84 12.40 -13.92
CA LEU A 8 10.55 12.37 -13.21
C LEU A 8 10.72 12.04 -11.72
N GLN A 9 11.84 12.44 -11.10
CA GLN A 9 11.89 12.58 -9.64
C GLN A 9 11.27 13.95 -9.27
N ILE A 10 10.00 14.13 -9.63
CA ILE A 10 9.23 15.33 -9.28
C ILE A 10 8.76 15.12 -7.83
N ASN A 11 9.28 15.94 -6.94
CA ASN A 11 8.78 16.27 -5.59
C ASN A 11 7.43 15.63 -5.21
N VAL A 12 7.48 14.43 -4.64
CA VAL A 12 6.40 13.95 -3.77
C VAL A 12 6.89 14.24 -2.36
N ARG A 13 6.09 14.93 -1.54
CA ARG A 13 6.27 15.00 -0.08
C ARG A 13 6.72 13.62 0.39
N ARG A 14 7.76 13.48 1.23
CA ARG A 14 8.23 12.16 1.71
C ARG A 14 7.16 11.54 2.64
N ILE A 15 5.99 11.21 2.11
CA ILE A 15 4.96 10.44 2.78
C ILE A 15 5.55 9.05 2.94
N ARG A 16 5.90 8.72 4.18
CA ARG A 16 6.42 7.41 4.55
C ARG A 16 5.41 6.70 5.43
N LEU A 17 5.13 5.46 5.08
CA LEU A 17 4.40 4.50 5.88
C LEU A 17 5.32 3.96 6.98
N LYS A 18 4.97 4.23 8.23
CA LYS A 18 5.73 3.81 9.41
C LYS A 18 5.36 2.37 9.82
N PRO A 19 6.25 1.65 10.53
CA PRO A 19 5.94 0.32 11.05
C PRO A 19 4.69 0.24 11.94
N GLU A 20 4.40 1.32 12.68
CA GLU A 20 3.19 1.41 13.51
C GLU A 20 1.91 1.52 12.68
N GLU A 21 1.98 2.24 11.55
CA GLU A 21 0.87 2.40 10.61
C GLU A 21 0.58 1.05 9.92
N LEU A 22 1.61 0.30 9.53
CA LEU A 22 1.48 -1.07 9.02
C LEU A 22 0.74 -1.99 10.00
N LYS A 23 1.11 -1.98 11.29
CA LYS A 23 0.43 -2.78 12.32
C LYS A 23 -1.03 -2.38 12.50
N LYS A 24 -1.33 -1.07 12.45
CA LYS A 24 -2.71 -0.58 12.52
C LYS A 24 -3.54 -1.01 11.31
N LEU A 25 -2.96 -0.93 10.11
CA LEU A 25 -3.60 -1.41 8.89
C LEU A 25 -3.86 -2.91 8.96
N ASP A 26 -2.88 -3.72 9.36
CA ASP A 26 -3.02 -5.17 9.53
C ASP A 26 -4.18 -5.53 10.46
N ALA A 27 -4.22 -4.92 11.65
CA ALA A 27 -5.30 -5.12 12.61
C ALA A 27 -6.66 -4.63 12.09
N TYR A 28 -6.69 -3.52 11.33
CA TYR A 28 -7.90 -3.01 10.70
C TYR A 28 -8.45 -4.01 9.69
N PHE A 29 -7.65 -4.49 8.74
CA PHE A 29 -8.10 -5.44 7.73
C PHE A 29 -8.60 -6.74 8.34
N LYS A 30 -7.86 -7.31 9.31
CA LYS A 30 -8.28 -8.53 10.02
C LYS A 30 -9.64 -8.38 10.70
N ARG A 31 -9.85 -7.25 11.39
CA ARG A 31 -11.13 -6.97 12.07
C ARG A 31 -12.26 -6.70 11.08
N THR A 32 -12.01 -5.90 10.04
CA THR A 32 -13.02 -5.47 9.07
C THR A 32 -13.55 -6.65 8.26
N PHE A 33 -12.67 -7.56 7.84
CA PHE A 33 -13.06 -8.75 7.07
C PHE A 33 -13.29 -9.99 7.93
N ASN A 34 -13.17 -9.86 9.27
CA ASN A 34 -13.22 -10.97 10.22
C ASN A 34 -12.36 -12.17 9.81
N ASN A 35 -11.16 -11.88 9.30
CA ASN A 35 -10.25 -12.88 8.76
C ASN A 35 -8.83 -12.65 9.33
N PRO A 36 -8.38 -13.49 10.29
CA PRO A 36 -7.07 -13.34 10.92
C PRO A 36 -5.89 -13.68 10.00
N ASP A 37 -6.14 -14.32 8.85
CA ASP A 37 -5.10 -14.75 7.90
C ASP A 37 -4.69 -13.64 6.93
N LEU A 38 -5.40 -12.50 6.93
CA LEU A 38 -4.99 -11.31 6.19
C LEU A 38 -3.69 -10.75 6.74
N GLN A 39 -2.81 -10.28 5.86
CA GLN A 39 -1.52 -9.69 6.24
C GLN A 39 -1.22 -8.44 5.44
N VAL A 40 -0.83 -7.37 6.14
CA VAL A 40 -0.32 -6.15 5.48
C VAL A 40 1.20 -6.17 5.49
N LYS A 41 1.81 -6.15 4.29
CA LYS A 41 3.26 -6.23 4.10
C LYS A 41 3.80 -4.93 3.50
N ALA A 42 4.94 -4.46 4.00
CA ALA A 42 5.62 -3.30 3.45
C ALA A 42 6.28 -3.66 2.11
N ARG A 43 6.29 -2.71 1.16
CA ARG A 43 7.00 -2.92 -0.11
C ARG A 43 8.51 -2.71 0.05
N PRO A 44 9.37 -3.58 -0.49
CA PRO A 44 10.82 -3.50 -0.28
C PRO A 44 11.49 -2.23 -0.83
N ARG A 45 10.90 -1.61 -1.86
CA ARG A 45 11.48 -0.46 -2.59
C ARG A 45 10.63 0.81 -2.52
N LYS A 46 9.48 0.76 -1.86
CA LYS A 46 8.48 1.84 -1.87
C LYS A 46 8.02 2.09 -0.44
N ASN A 47 8.29 3.30 0.04
CA ASN A 47 8.08 3.64 1.45
C ASN A 47 6.74 4.31 1.70
N ASP A 48 5.94 4.57 0.66
CA ASP A 48 4.66 5.29 0.70
C ASP A 48 3.44 4.36 0.71
N SER A 49 3.65 3.05 0.66
CA SER A 49 2.57 2.10 0.48
C SER A 49 2.89 0.71 1.02
N ALA A 50 1.85 -0.11 1.14
CA ALA A 50 1.88 -1.51 1.53
C ALA A 50 1.07 -2.37 0.55
N GLU A 51 1.17 -3.68 0.73
CA GLU A 51 0.45 -4.71 0.00
C GLU A 51 -0.40 -5.51 1.01
N LEU A 52 -1.64 -5.84 0.63
CA LEU A 52 -2.51 -6.73 1.39
C LEU A 52 -2.43 -8.14 0.80
N TYR A 53 -2.27 -9.13 1.67
CA TYR A 53 -2.23 -10.53 1.32
C TYR A 53 -3.27 -11.34 2.10
N LEU A 54 -3.74 -12.43 1.50
CA LEU A 54 -4.38 -13.54 2.20
C LEU A 54 -3.47 -14.76 2.04
N ALA A 55 -2.85 -15.20 3.14
CA ALA A 55 -1.74 -16.16 3.10
C ALA A 55 -0.63 -15.71 2.12
N ASP A 56 -0.49 -16.40 0.98
CA ASP A 56 0.50 -16.10 -0.07
C ASP A 56 -0.10 -15.40 -1.30
N GLU A 57 -1.42 -15.15 -1.29
CA GLU A 57 -2.13 -14.51 -2.38
C GLU A 57 -2.17 -12.99 -2.20
N PHE A 58 -1.76 -12.25 -3.23
CA PHE A 58 -1.80 -10.79 -3.24
C PHE A 58 -3.21 -10.30 -3.56
N LEU A 59 -3.78 -9.46 -2.70
CA LEU A 59 -5.13 -8.92 -2.88
C LEU A 59 -5.13 -7.49 -3.42
N GLY A 60 -4.17 -6.65 -3.03
CA GLY A 60 -4.20 -5.25 -3.44
C GLY A 60 -3.16 -4.35 -2.78
N LEU A 61 -3.16 -3.08 -3.19
CA LEU A 61 -2.24 -2.05 -2.73
C LEU A 61 -2.91 -1.10 -1.76
N ILE A 62 -2.18 -0.71 -0.72
CA ILE A 62 -2.59 0.30 0.24
C ILE A 62 -1.64 1.49 0.12
N TYR A 63 -2.13 2.65 -0.31
CA TYR A 63 -1.37 3.88 -0.41
C TYR A 63 -1.66 4.78 0.78
N LYS A 64 -0.60 5.34 1.36
CA LYS A 64 -0.71 6.40 2.35
C LYS A 64 -0.90 7.72 1.62
N ASP A 65 -1.88 8.50 2.04
CA ASP A 65 -2.14 9.84 1.53
C ASP A 65 -2.22 10.85 2.69
N GLU A 66 -1.56 11.98 2.52
CA GLU A 66 -1.53 13.08 3.48
C GLU A 66 -1.89 14.36 2.73
N ASP A 67 -3.16 14.72 2.78
CA ASP A 67 -3.71 15.89 2.11
C ASP A 67 -4.27 16.90 3.11
N GLU A 68 -3.91 18.16 2.96
CA GLU A 68 -4.29 19.27 3.86
C GLU A 68 -4.16 19.01 5.39
N GLY A 69 -3.29 18.08 5.80
CA GLY A 69 -3.09 17.70 7.22
C GLY A 69 -3.97 16.54 7.68
N GLU A 70 -4.81 16.00 6.81
CA GLU A 70 -5.59 14.79 7.01
C GLU A 70 -4.82 13.57 6.52
N LEU A 71 -4.68 12.58 7.39
CA LEU A 71 -4.05 11.30 7.07
C LEU A 71 -5.12 10.30 6.66
N SER A 72 -5.02 9.81 5.42
CA SER A 72 -5.89 8.76 4.89
C SER A 72 -5.09 7.61 4.27
N TYR A 73 -5.78 6.50 4.05
CA TYR A 73 -5.22 5.31 3.41
C TYR A 73 -6.16 4.84 2.32
N ASN A 74 -5.67 4.77 1.09
CA ASN A 74 -6.41 4.25 -0.04
C ASN A 74 -6.08 2.77 -0.25
N PHE A 75 -7.09 1.90 -0.24
CA PHE A 75 -6.94 0.51 -0.66
C PHE A 75 -7.51 0.33 -2.07
N SER A 76 -6.70 -0.23 -2.95
CA SER A 76 -7.06 -0.53 -4.34
C SER A 76 -6.84 -2.02 -4.63
N MET A 77 -7.93 -2.71 -4.98
CA MET A 77 -7.95 -4.10 -5.42
C MET A 77 -8.55 -4.16 -6.82
N ALA A 78 -7.83 -4.81 -7.74
CA ALA A 78 -8.36 -5.11 -9.06
C ALA A 78 -8.99 -6.51 -9.02
N ILE A 79 -10.19 -6.65 -9.58
CA ILE A 79 -10.85 -7.93 -9.78
C ILE A 79 -10.95 -8.12 -11.29
N LEU A 80 -10.39 -9.21 -11.80
CA LEU A 80 -10.45 -9.57 -13.21
C LEU A 80 -11.49 -10.66 -13.43
N ASP A 81 -12.02 -10.76 -14.65
CA ASP A 81 -13.01 -11.79 -15.02
C ASP A 81 -12.47 -13.22 -14.83
N VAL A 82 -11.16 -13.41 -14.96
CA VAL A 82 -10.49 -14.71 -14.74
C VAL A 82 -10.43 -15.14 -13.26
N ASP A 83 -10.64 -14.20 -12.35
CA ASP A 83 -10.56 -14.42 -10.89
C ASP A 83 -11.95 -14.65 -10.25
N LEU A 84 -13.04 -14.59 -11.04
CA LEU A 84 -14.43 -14.80 -10.61
C LEU A 84 -14.91 -16.24 -10.89
#